data_AF-A0A4Q8L3D8-F1
#
_entry.id   AF-A0A4Q8L3D8-F1
#
_cell.length_a   1.000
_cell.length_b   1.000
_cell.length_c   1.000
_cell.angle_alpha   90.00
_cell.angle_beta   90.00
_cell.angle_gamma   90.00
#
_symmetry.space_group_name_H-M   'P 1'
#
loop_
_entity.id
_entity.type
_entity.pdbx_description
1 polymer ?
#
loop_
_entity_poly.entity_id
_entity_poly.type
_entity_poly.pdbx_seq_one_letter_code
_entity_poly.pdbx_strand_id
1 'polypeptide(L)'
;MKKHSTNYYNAYLAVAEDCPVEIGQEPPLKEPKSAVRIQYDRLKDSPYQYTSDQVIYESNGARRGISEEEFFSKGQACMRSSALSKLLRRMKP
;
A
#
# COMPACT_ATOMS: atom_id res chain seq x y z
N MET A 1 16.59 9.58 17.27
CA MET A 1 16.66 8.53 16.22
C MET A 1 16.18 9.13 14.91
N LYS A 2 16.74 8.70 13.76
CA LYS A 2 16.28 9.15 12.44
C LYS A 2 14.97 8.44 12.09
N LYS A 3 13.88 9.17 11.85
CA LYS A 3 12.62 8.61 11.36
C LYS A 3 12.80 8.13 9.92
N HIS A 4 12.46 6.88 9.64
CA HIS A 4 12.37 6.39 8.27
C HIS A 4 11.05 6.81 7.64
N SER A 5 11.03 6.99 6.32
CA SER A 5 9.83 7.32 5.56
C SER A 5 9.79 6.51 4.27
N THR A 6 8.59 6.27 3.79
CA THR A 6 8.24 5.63 2.53
C THR A 6 7.73 6.63 1.49
N ASN A 7 7.63 7.92 1.85
CA ASN A 7 7.18 8.96 0.94
C ASN A 7 8.19 9.19 -0.18
N TYR A 8 7.68 9.27 -1.40
CA TYR A 8 8.44 9.72 -2.56
C TYR A 8 8.19 11.21 -2.79
N TYR A 9 9.23 11.92 -3.22
CA TYR A 9 9.16 13.34 -3.59
C TYR A 9 9.65 13.49 -5.02
N ASN A 10 8.99 14.35 -5.80
CA ASN A 10 9.34 14.63 -7.20
C ASN A 10 9.49 13.36 -8.07
N ALA A 11 8.63 12.36 -7.83
CA ALA A 11 8.68 11.08 -8.53
C ALA A 11 7.31 10.70 -9.09
N TYR A 12 7.30 10.14 -10.30
CA TYR A 12 6.14 9.50 -10.90
C TYR A 12 6.32 7.99 -10.87
N LEU A 13 5.33 7.26 -10.37
CA LEU A 13 5.33 5.80 -10.30
C LEU A 13 4.52 5.23 -11.46
N ALA A 14 5.19 4.88 -12.54
CA ALA A 14 4.56 4.24 -13.69
C ALA A 14 4.18 2.77 -13.40
N VAL A 15 3.21 2.26 -14.16
CA VAL A 15 2.91 0.82 -14.22
C VAL A 15 4.11 0.08 -14.83
N ALA A 16 4.42 -1.11 -14.33
CA ALA A 16 5.51 -1.92 -14.86
C ALA A 16 5.22 -2.35 -16.31
N GLU A 17 6.24 -2.34 -17.17
CA GLU A 17 6.11 -2.66 -18.61
C GLU A 17 5.63 -4.10 -18.86
N ASP A 18 5.91 -5.01 -17.92
CA ASP A 18 5.50 -6.42 -17.96
C ASP A 18 4.15 -6.68 -17.26
N CYS A 19 3.40 -5.64 -16.91
CA CYS A 19 2.08 -5.79 -16.31
C CYS A 19 1.13 -6.52 -17.28
N PRO A 20 0.59 -7.69 -16.90
CA PRO A 20 -0.09 -8.55 -17.87
C PRO A 20 -1.57 -8.20 -18.08
N VAL A 21 -2.06 -7.12 -17.46
CA VAL A 21 -3.46 -6.68 -17.48
C VAL A 21 -3.56 -5.16 -17.64
N GLU A 22 -4.67 -4.70 -18.23
CA GLU A 22 -4.92 -3.28 -18.48
C GLU A 22 -5.72 -2.60 -17.36
N ILE A 23 -6.49 -3.38 -16.58
CA ILE A 23 -7.40 -2.88 -15.55
C ILE A 23 -7.06 -3.55 -14.21
N GLY A 24 -6.98 -2.74 -13.16
CA GLY A 24 -6.78 -3.21 -11.79
C GLY A 24 -8.02 -3.94 -11.24
N GLN A 25 -7.80 -4.95 -10.41
CA GLN A 25 -8.86 -5.66 -9.71
C GLN A 25 -8.97 -5.18 -8.26
N GLU A 26 -10.19 -4.95 -7.78
CA GLU A 26 -10.41 -4.64 -6.38
C GLU A 26 -10.05 -5.83 -5.48
N PRO A 27 -9.30 -5.64 -4.39
CA PRO A 27 -9.02 -6.72 -3.45
C PRO A 27 -10.30 -7.25 -2.80
N PRO A 28 -10.40 -8.57 -2.56
CA PRO A 28 -11.60 -9.17 -1.98
C PRO A 28 -11.88 -8.62 -0.58
N LEU A 29 -13.17 -8.48 -0.28
CA LEU A 29 -13.67 -8.21 1.06
C LEU A 29 -13.45 -9.45 1.94
N LYS A 30 -12.82 -9.25 3.10
CA LYS A 30 -12.58 -10.28 4.12
C LYS A 30 -12.72 -9.66 5.49
N GLU A 31 -13.16 -10.45 6.47
CA GLU A 31 -13.13 -10.06 7.87
C GLU A 31 -12.20 -11.00 8.68
N PRO A 32 -11.18 -10.46 9.38
CA PRO A 32 -10.79 -9.04 9.40
C PRO A 32 -10.20 -8.57 8.06
N LYS A 33 -10.29 -7.26 7.77
CA LYS A 33 -9.71 -6.68 6.56
C LYS A 33 -8.22 -7.02 6.42
N SER A 34 -7.84 -7.43 5.20
CA SER A 34 -6.44 -7.65 4.84
C SER A 34 -5.68 -6.33 4.71
N ALA A 35 -4.34 -6.34 4.83
CA ALA A 35 -3.53 -5.12 4.68
C ALA A 35 -3.74 -4.48 3.29
N VAL A 36 -3.80 -5.31 2.24
CA VAL A 36 -4.06 -4.85 0.87
C VAL A 36 -5.45 -4.21 0.72
N ARG A 37 -6.47 -4.73 1.41
CA ARG A 37 -7.82 -4.14 1.41
C ARG A 37 -7.84 -2.79 2.11
N ILE A 38 -7.17 -2.66 3.26
CA ILE A 38 -7.06 -1.39 3.99
C ILE A 38 -6.38 -0.33 3.12
N GLN A 39 -5.31 -0.69 2.40
CA GLN A 39 -4.64 0.23 1.48
C GLN A 39 -5.56 0.64 0.32
N TYR A 40 -6.27 -0.32 -0.27
CA TYR A 40 -7.20 -0.07 -1.37
C TYR A 40 -8.31 0.90 -0.94
N ASP A 41 -9.03 0.59 0.14
CA ASP A 41 -10.16 1.41 0.62
C ASP A 41 -9.70 2.86 0.87
N ARG A 42 -8.54 3.02 1.53
CA ARG A 42 -8.01 4.34 1.87
C ARG A 42 -7.61 5.17 0.65
N LEU A 43 -7.16 4.54 -0.43
CA LEU A 43 -6.80 5.22 -1.67
C LEU A 43 -8.00 5.49 -2.57
N LYS A 44 -8.93 4.52 -2.65
CA LYS A 44 -10.10 4.55 -3.51
C LYS A 44 -11.10 5.62 -3.08
N ASP A 45 -11.30 5.75 -1.78
CA ASP A 45 -12.32 6.64 -1.20
C ASP A 45 -11.77 8.06 -0.91
N SER A 46 -10.45 8.27 -1.07
CA SER A 46 -9.78 9.52 -0.72
C SER A 46 -8.57 9.79 -1.64
N PRO A 47 -8.81 10.00 -2.93
CA PRO A 47 -7.73 10.20 -3.91
C PRO A 47 -6.86 11.39 -3.51
N TYR A 48 -5.54 11.19 -3.52
CA TYR A 48 -4.50 12.18 -3.21
C TYR A 48 -4.55 12.82 -1.80
N GLN A 49 -5.34 12.26 -0.89
CA GLN A 49 -5.45 12.79 0.48
C GLN A 49 -4.34 12.27 1.40
N TYR A 50 -3.90 11.04 1.19
CA TYR A 50 -2.97 10.35 2.09
C TYR A 50 -1.57 10.23 1.51
N THR A 51 -0.57 10.35 2.38
CA THR A 51 0.83 10.06 2.05
C THR A 51 1.11 8.55 2.07
N SER A 52 2.22 8.12 1.45
CA SER A 52 2.64 6.71 1.50
C SER A 52 2.83 6.25 2.96
N ASP A 53 3.39 7.09 3.82
CA ASP A 53 3.58 6.77 5.24
C ASP A 53 2.25 6.48 5.93
N GLN A 54 1.24 7.32 5.72
CA GLN A 54 -0.08 7.14 6.34
C GLN A 54 -0.75 5.85 5.87
N VAL A 55 -0.66 5.53 4.57
CA VAL A 55 -1.26 4.30 4.00
C VAL A 55 -0.55 3.04 4.50
N ILE A 56 0.79 3.06 4.54
CA ILE A 56 1.59 1.93 5.02
C ILE A 56 1.43 1.74 6.53
N TYR A 57 1.39 2.83 7.31
CA TYR A 57 1.18 2.79 8.75
C TYR A 57 -0.19 2.22 9.10
N GLU A 58 -1.27 2.68 8.46
CA GLU A 58 -2.62 2.16 8.73
C GLU A 58 -2.71 0.65 8.49
N SER A 59 -2.19 0.21 7.35
CA SER A 59 -2.34 -1.17 6.89
C SER A 59 -1.42 -2.18 7.60
N ASN A 60 -0.37 -1.72 8.28
CA ASN A 60 0.63 -2.59 8.92
C ASN A 60 0.89 -2.22 10.38
N GLY A 61 1.09 -0.95 10.71
CA GLY A 61 1.42 -0.47 12.06
C GLY A 61 0.20 -0.34 12.97
N ALA A 62 -0.78 0.49 12.59
CA ALA A 62 -1.96 0.80 13.40
C ALA A 62 -2.74 -0.46 13.81
N ARG A 63 -2.95 -1.38 12.86
CA ARG A 63 -3.61 -2.67 13.12
C ARG A 63 -2.89 -3.59 14.10
N ARG A 64 -1.59 -3.34 14.36
CA ARG A 64 -0.77 -4.08 15.35
C ARG A 64 -0.71 -3.35 16.69
N GLY A 65 -1.36 -2.19 16.81
CA GLY A 65 -1.32 -1.35 18.02
C GLY A 65 0.04 -0.67 18.25
N ILE A 66 0.86 -0.54 17.21
CA ILE A 66 2.20 0.06 17.30
C ILE A 66 2.10 1.56 17.00
N SER A 67 2.80 2.40 17.77
CA SER A 67 2.84 3.84 17.49
C SER A 67 3.53 4.14 16.16
N GLU A 68 3.21 5.29 15.57
CA GLU A 68 3.86 5.69 14.32
C GLU A 68 5.38 5.85 14.50
N GLU A 69 5.81 6.38 15.64
CA GLU A 69 7.21 6.56 16.01
C GLU A 69 7.96 5.23 16.09
N GLU A 70 7.37 4.22 16.75
CA GLU A 70 7.97 2.89 16.85
C GLU A 70 7.97 2.20 15.47
N PHE A 71 6.90 2.35 14.69
CA PHE A 71 6.80 1.75 13.37
C PHE A 71 7.88 2.29 12.42
N PHE A 72 8.09 3.61 12.38
CA PHE A 72 9.10 4.25 11.54
C PHE A 72 10.47 4.39 12.19
N SER A 73 10.68 3.80 13.37
CA SER A 73 12.00 3.65 13.99
C SER A 73 12.94 2.76 13.16
N LYS A 74 12.36 1.91 12.31
CA LYS A 74 13.04 1.06 11.32
C LYS A 74 12.46 1.29 9.92
N GLY A 75 13.26 0.99 8.91
CA GLY A 75 12.82 1.05 7.51
C GLY A 75 11.62 0.14 7.25
N GLN A 76 10.68 0.61 6.44
CA GLN A 76 9.47 -0.12 6.04
C GLN A 76 9.46 -0.31 4.52
N ALA A 77 8.82 -1.39 4.06
CA ALA A 77 8.57 -1.58 2.64
C ALA A 77 7.59 -0.50 2.14
N CYS A 78 7.93 0.14 1.02
CA CYS A 78 7.11 1.18 0.42
C CYS A 78 5.96 0.60 -0.41
N MET A 79 5.11 1.49 -0.95
CA MET A 79 3.97 1.10 -1.79
C MET A 79 4.36 0.33 -3.07
N ARG A 80 5.60 0.46 -3.58
CA ARG A 80 6.07 -0.33 -4.73
C ARG A 80 6.15 -1.84 -4.43
N SER A 81 6.31 -2.20 -3.15
CA SER A 81 6.32 -3.58 -2.67
C SER A 81 4.98 -4.02 -2.09
N SER A 82 3.92 -3.20 -2.24
CA SER A 82 2.58 -3.56 -1.79
C SER A 82 2.03 -4.77 -2.55
N ALA A 83 1.19 -5.57 -1.89
CA ALA A 83 0.42 -6.61 -2.55
C ALA A 83 -0.67 -6.07 -3.51
N LEU A 84 -0.94 -4.76 -3.51
CA LEU A 84 -1.86 -4.13 -4.47
C LEU A 84 -1.42 -4.35 -5.92
N SER A 85 -0.11 -4.30 -6.20
CA SER A 85 0.43 -4.57 -7.54
C SER A 85 0.51 -6.07 -7.86
N LYS A 86 0.43 -6.96 -6.86
CA LYS A 86 0.57 -8.42 -7.01
C LYS A 86 -0.70 -9.13 -7.49
N LEU A 87 -1.87 -8.51 -7.33
CA LEU A 87 -3.17 -9.15 -7.62
C LEU A 87 -3.43 -9.40 -9.12
N LEU A 88 -2.58 -8.86 -9.99
CA LEU A 88 -2.77 -8.90 -11.43
C LEU A 88 -2.14 -10.15 -12.06
N ARG A 89 -2.58 -11.34 -11.64
CA ARG A 89 -2.35 -12.55 -12.45
C ARG A 89 -3.47 -12.61 -13.49
N ARG A 90 -3.13 -12.84 -14.76
CA ARG A 90 -4.14 -13.21 -15.76
C ARG A 90 -4.96 -14.34 -15.15
N MET A 91 -6.27 -14.12 -14.97
CA MET A 91 -7.17 -15.23 -14.67
C MET A 91 -6.96 -16.22 -15.81
N LYS A 92 -6.49 -17.42 -15.49
CA LYS A 92 -6.42 -18.49 -16.48
C LYS A 92 -7.85 -18.69 -16.98
N PRO A 93 -8.06 -18.79 -18.31
CA PRO A 93 -9.37 -19.10 -18.87
C PRO A 93 -9.91 -20.41 -18.30
#